data_AF-A0A5J4QYV8-F1
#
_entry.id   AF-A0A5J4QYV8-F1
#
_cell.length_a   1.000
_cell.length_b   1.000
_cell.length_c   1.000
_cell.angle_alpha   90.00
_cell.angle_beta   90.00
_cell.angle_gamma   90.00
#
_symmetry.space_group_name_H-M   'P 1'
#
loop_
_entity.id
_entity.type
_entity.pdbx_description
1 polymer ?
#
loop_
_entity_poly.entity_id
_entity_poly.type
_entity_poly.pdbx_seq_one_letter_code
_entity_poly.pdbx_strand_id
1 'polypeptide(L)'
;MSRYRRTKAFWRKMKFKYKFTVTNEDKLEDVVDVRLSKLDGLFIFFIVLLTVFVIVGSVMSYTPLRNILPGYMNSEIRAQVVSNALQVDSFRRVIEMQNLYIVNIQDIFRGTVKADTVHSIDSLASIREDSLKERSRREEEFLRNYEEAEKYNLTTVTVQVEAMGINFFCPVRGMIFGHFDADIKHYGVDIAPNPNESILATLEGTVILSTYTAQAGYIISIQHNINRLRLHYLTYCFRTGIYLNR
;
A
#
# COMPACT_ATOMS: atom_id res chain seq x y z
N MET A 1 5.97 -52.59 52.20
CA MET A 1 6.04 -51.61 53.32
C MET A 1 7.41 -50.92 53.51
N SER A 2 8.37 -50.99 52.59
CA SER A 2 9.74 -50.46 52.81
C SER A 2 10.01 -49.03 52.29
N ARG A 3 9.26 -48.54 51.28
CA ARG A 3 9.52 -47.24 50.64
C ARG A 3 9.17 -46.03 51.53
N TYR A 4 8.14 -46.14 52.36
CA TYR A 4 7.62 -45.04 53.19
C TYR A 4 8.54 -44.68 54.39
N ARG A 5 9.34 -45.62 54.89
CA ARG A 5 10.31 -45.34 55.98
C ARG A 5 11.56 -44.60 55.49
N ARG A 6 12.01 -44.83 54.24
CA ARG A 6 13.19 -44.15 53.67
C ARG A 6 12.95 -42.66 53.42
N THR A 7 11.77 -42.28 52.94
CA THR A 7 11.42 -40.86 52.74
C THR A 7 11.44 -40.10 54.06
N LYS A 8 10.81 -40.60 55.13
CA LYS A 8 10.84 -39.94 56.46
C LYS A 8 12.27 -39.70 56.98
N ALA A 9 13.19 -40.63 56.78
CA ALA A 9 14.58 -40.48 57.20
C ALA A 9 15.33 -39.40 56.39
N PHE A 10 15.07 -39.31 55.08
CA PHE A 10 15.65 -38.30 54.20
C PHE A 10 15.16 -36.89 54.54
N TRP A 11 13.86 -36.71 54.76
CA TRP A 11 13.25 -35.43 55.17
C TRP A 11 13.80 -34.92 56.51
N ARG A 12 14.08 -35.81 57.45
CA ARG A 12 14.71 -35.45 58.73
C ARG A 12 16.16 -35.02 58.55
N LYS A 13 16.91 -35.66 57.65
CA LYS A 13 18.31 -35.30 57.34
C LYS A 13 18.42 -33.95 56.62
N MET A 14 17.42 -33.57 55.82
CA MET A 14 17.38 -32.29 55.11
C MET A 14 16.94 -31.09 55.97
N LYS A 15 16.25 -31.31 57.10
CA LYS A 15 15.81 -30.26 58.04
C LYS A 15 16.84 -29.87 59.10
N PHE A 16 18.02 -30.49 59.13
CA PHE A 16 19.07 -30.09 60.06
C PHE A 16 19.54 -28.66 59.74
N LYS A 17 19.66 -27.84 60.79
CA LYS A 17 20.13 -26.45 60.71
C LYS A 17 21.64 -26.44 60.94
N TYR A 18 22.40 -25.86 60.02
CA TYR A 18 23.84 -25.67 60.16
C TYR A 18 24.08 -24.23 60.65
N LYS A 19 24.96 -24.06 61.63
CA LYS A 19 25.41 -22.74 62.10
C LYS A 19 26.62 -22.35 61.25
N PHE A 20 26.52 -21.24 60.53
CA PHE A 20 27.65 -20.62 59.86
C PHE A 20 28.03 -19.38 60.67
N THR A 21 29.24 -19.37 61.21
CA THR A 21 29.81 -18.26 61.99
C THR A 21 31.05 -17.78 61.26
N VAL A 22 31.13 -16.46 61.02
CA VAL A 22 32.32 -15.81 60.46
C VAL A 22 32.97 -15.02 61.58
N THR A 23 34.09 -15.52 62.07
CA THR A 23 34.87 -14.90 63.15
C THR A 23 36.02 -14.10 62.54
N ASN A 24 36.23 -12.86 62.98
CA ASN A 24 37.35 -12.04 62.52
C ASN A 24 38.61 -12.37 63.36
N GLU A 25 39.66 -12.84 62.69
CA GLU A 25 40.87 -13.40 63.31
C GLU A 25 41.65 -12.35 64.13
N ASP A 26 41.58 -11.06 63.77
CA ASP A 26 42.28 -9.97 64.47
C ASP A 26 41.60 -9.48 65.74
N LYS A 27 40.28 -9.67 65.88
CA LYS A 27 39.51 -9.16 67.03
C LYS A 27 38.78 -10.22 67.85
N LEU A 28 38.81 -11.49 67.44
CA LEU A 28 38.14 -12.62 68.12
C LEU A 28 36.65 -12.37 68.43
N GLU A 29 36.01 -11.42 67.75
CA GLU A 29 34.58 -11.14 67.84
C GLU A 29 33.83 -11.82 66.69
N ASP A 30 32.73 -12.50 67.03
CA ASP A 30 31.84 -13.11 66.06
C ASP A 30 31.00 -12.02 65.38
N VAL A 31 31.28 -11.74 64.11
CA VAL A 31 30.72 -10.57 63.41
C VAL A 31 29.34 -10.87 62.81
N VAL A 32 29.08 -12.12 62.39
CA VAL A 32 27.78 -12.54 61.84
C VAL A 32 27.49 -14.02 62.14
N ASP A 33 26.32 -14.27 62.73
CA ASP A 33 25.81 -15.61 63.06
C ASP A 33 24.52 -15.91 62.26
N VAL A 34 24.57 -16.88 61.33
CA VAL A 34 23.39 -17.29 60.55
C VAL A 34 23.16 -18.80 60.66
N ARG A 35 21.93 -19.20 60.97
CA ARG A 35 21.50 -20.61 61.00
C ARG A 35 20.74 -20.95 59.73
N LEU A 36 21.37 -21.67 58.80
CA LEU A 36 20.77 -22.04 57.51
C LEU A 36 20.54 -23.55 57.43
N SER A 37 19.38 -23.98 56.94
CA SER A 37 19.16 -25.39 56.59
C SER A 37 19.54 -25.66 55.13
N LYS A 38 19.80 -26.94 54.79
CA LYS A 38 20.10 -27.35 53.41
C LYS A 38 18.98 -27.00 52.43
N LEU A 39 17.73 -27.01 52.92
CA LEU A 39 16.57 -26.59 52.14
C LEU A 39 16.52 -25.08 51.92
N ASP A 40 16.92 -24.28 52.90
CA ASP A 40 16.91 -22.81 52.78
C ASP A 40 17.92 -22.35 51.73
N GLY A 41 19.12 -22.95 51.71
CA GLY A 41 20.11 -22.69 50.66
C GLY A 41 19.62 -23.08 49.26
N LEU A 42 18.89 -24.19 49.15
CA LEU A 42 18.26 -24.62 47.89
C LEU A 42 17.18 -23.62 47.44
N PHE A 43 16.34 -23.14 48.37
CA PHE A 43 15.32 -22.13 48.08
C PHE A 43 15.94 -20.81 47.60
N ILE A 44 17.01 -20.34 48.26
CA ILE A 44 17.74 -19.13 47.85
C ILE A 44 18.31 -19.33 46.44
N PHE A 45 18.89 -20.48 46.14
CA PHE A 45 19.39 -20.79 44.80
C PHE A 45 18.28 -20.75 43.73
N PHE A 46 17.12 -21.35 44.00
CA PHE A 46 15.97 -21.28 43.08
C PHE A 46 15.43 -19.86 42.90
N ILE A 47 15.40 -19.05 43.96
CA ILE A 47 15.00 -17.64 43.88
C ILE A 47 15.96 -16.84 42.99
N VAL A 48 17.27 -17.01 43.17
CA VAL A 48 18.28 -16.34 42.34
C VAL A 48 18.14 -16.77 40.88
N LEU A 49 17.99 -18.08 40.63
CA LEU A 49 17.81 -18.62 39.28
C LEU A 49 16.54 -18.07 38.61
N LEU A 50 15.41 -18.05 39.32
CA LEU A 50 14.15 -17.49 38.84
C LEU A 50 14.30 -16.01 38.52
N THR A 51 14.97 -15.25 39.40
CA THR A 51 15.20 -13.82 39.22
C THR A 51 16.00 -13.54 37.95
N VAL A 52 17.07 -14.31 37.71
CA VAL A 52 17.85 -14.21 36.46
C VAL A 52 16.97 -14.52 35.24
N PHE A 53 16.14 -15.56 35.31
CA PHE A 53 15.24 -15.93 34.22
C PHE A 53 14.22 -14.83 33.90
N VAL A 54 13.66 -14.21 34.93
CA VAL A 54 12.70 -13.09 34.80
C VAL A 54 13.39 -11.87 34.20
N ILE A 55 14.61 -11.53 34.63
CA ILE A 55 15.37 -10.42 34.06
C ILE A 55 15.66 -10.67 32.57
N VAL A 56 16.17 -11.84 32.23
CA VAL A 56 16.47 -12.21 30.83
C VAL A 56 15.20 -12.24 29.97
N GLY A 57 14.10 -12.80 30.50
CA GLY A 57 12.81 -12.83 29.81
C GLY A 57 12.23 -11.43 29.58
N SER A 58 12.36 -10.55 30.57
CA SER A 58 11.94 -9.15 30.47
C SER A 58 12.75 -8.41 29.39
N VAL A 59 14.08 -8.55 29.41
CA VAL A 59 14.96 -7.94 28.40
C VAL A 59 14.65 -8.46 26.99
N MET A 60 14.38 -9.76 26.82
CA MET A 60 13.94 -10.34 25.54
C MET A 60 12.56 -9.85 25.08
N SER A 61 11.65 -9.57 26.01
CA SER A 61 10.32 -9.03 25.69
C SER A 61 10.38 -7.55 25.29
N TYR A 62 11.21 -6.75 25.95
CA TYR A 62 11.38 -5.33 25.64
C TYR A 62 12.34 -5.07 24.47
N THR A 63 13.28 -5.98 24.23
CA THR A 63 14.20 -5.92 23.10
C THR A 63 13.79 -7.01 22.11
N PRO A 64 12.90 -6.72 21.15
CA PRO A 64 12.51 -7.72 20.17
C PRO A 64 13.70 -7.96 19.23
N LEU A 65 14.63 -8.83 19.62
CA LEU A 65 15.73 -9.32 18.77
C LEU A 65 15.18 -9.90 17.45
N ARG A 66 13.92 -10.35 17.45
CA ARG A 66 13.19 -10.78 16.26
C ARG A 66 13.05 -9.70 15.19
N ASN A 67 13.03 -8.42 15.55
CA ASN A 67 12.94 -7.30 14.61
C ASN A 67 14.30 -6.89 14.02
N ILE A 68 15.41 -7.47 14.52
CA ILE A 68 16.77 -7.09 14.13
C ILE A 68 17.38 -8.10 13.14
N LEU A 69 16.78 -9.29 12.98
CA LEU A 69 17.19 -10.24 11.93
C LEU A 69 16.44 -9.99 10.62
N PRO A 70 17.10 -9.47 9.56
CA PRO A 70 16.51 -9.42 8.23
C PRO A 70 16.31 -10.85 7.73
N GLY A 71 15.06 -11.33 7.74
CA GLY A 71 14.74 -12.68 7.25
C GLY A 71 13.46 -13.29 7.84
N TYR A 72 13.02 -12.87 9.03
CA TYR A 72 11.81 -13.40 9.67
C TYR A 72 10.79 -12.28 9.96
N MET A 73 10.43 -11.53 8.93
CA MET A 73 9.34 -10.56 9.02
C MET A 73 8.00 -11.30 8.98
N ASN A 74 7.15 -11.10 9.99
CA ASN A 74 5.75 -11.51 9.92
C ASN A 74 5.14 -10.93 8.62
N SER A 75 4.28 -11.68 7.94
CA SER A 75 3.64 -11.28 6.69
C SER A 75 3.01 -9.88 6.76
N GLU A 76 2.47 -9.54 7.92
CA GLU A 76 1.85 -8.25 8.21
C GLU A 76 2.86 -7.09 8.25
N ILE A 77 4.03 -7.27 8.86
CA ILE A 77 5.07 -6.23 8.87
C ILE A 77 5.65 -6.06 7.46
N ARG A 78 5.77 -7.15 6.68
CA ARG A 78 6.20 -7.06 5.27
C ARG A 78 5.20 -6.26 4.43
N ALA A 79 3.90 -6.50 4.61
CA ALA A 79 2.86 -5.74 3.90
C ALA A 79 2.87 -4.26 4.28
N GLN A 80 3.09 -3.93 5.56
CA GLN A 80 3.23 -2.55 6.02
C GLN A 80 4.49 -1.87 5.45
N VAL A 81 5.63 -2.56 5.43
CA VAL A 81 6.86 -2.03 4.85
C VAL A 81 6.71 -1.77 3.35
N VAL A 82 6.07 -2.70 2.61
CA VAL A 82 5.83 -2.54 1.18
C VAL A 82 4.86 -1.39 0.90
N SER A 83 3.75 -1.29 1.62
CA SER A 83 2.79 -0.19 1.46
C SER A 83 3.37 1.16 1.82
N ASN A 84 4.16 1.24 2.90
CA ASN A 84 4.87 2.46 3.26
C ASN A 84 5.92 2.84 2.21
N ALA A 85 6.67 1.87 1.67
CA ALA A 85 7.63 2.13 0.60
C ALA A 85 6.95 2.70 -0.66
N LEU A 86 5.78 2.15 -1.04
CA LEU A 86 4.99 2.65 -2.16
C LEU A 86 4.44 4.06 -1.90
N GLN A 87 3.99 4.35 -0.68
CA GLN A 87 3.56 5.70 -0.31
C GLN A 87 4.72 6.71 -0.37
N VAL A 88 5.89 6.35 0.16
CA VAL A 88 7.08 7.20 0.10
C VAL A 88 7.50 7.48 -1.35
N ASP A 89 7.46 6.47 -2.22
CA ASP A 89 7.73 6.63 -3.65
C ASP A 89 6.74 7.61 -4.32
N SER A 90 5.45 7.49 -3.99
CA SER A 90 4.42 8.41 -4.49
C SER A 90 4.65 9.86 -4.02
N PHE A 91 5.02 10.06 -2.76
CA PHE A 91 5.33 11.38 -2.23
C PHE A 91 6.57 11.97 -2.90
N ARG A 92 7.59 11.14 -3.19
CA ARG A 92 8.78 11.59 -3.90
C ARG A 92 8.43 12.18 -5.27
N ARG A 93 7.54 11.52 -6.02
CA ARG A 93 7.08 11.98 -7.33
C ARG A 93 6.35 13.32 -7.25
N VAL A 94 5.49 13.50 -6.26
CA VAL A 94 4.76 14.77 -6.05
C VAL A 94 5.73 15.90 -5.70
N ILE A 95 6.70 15.64 -4.83
CA ILE A 95 7.73 16.62 -4.44
C ILE A 95 8.58 17.02 -5.65
N GLU A 96 8.96 16.06 -6.50
CA GLU A 96 9.76 16.34 -7.70
C GLU A 96 8.99 17.22 -8.70
N MET A 97 7.71 16.95 -8.90
CA MET A 97 6.83 17.79 -9.71
C MET A 97 6.67 19.20 -9.12
N GLN A 98 6.53 19.32 -7.80
CA GLN A 98 6.46 20.62 -7.12
C GLN A 98 7.77 21.39 -7.26
N ASN A 99 8.91 20.72 -7.15
CA ASN A 99 10.21 21.35 -7.32
C ASN A 99 10.37 21.94 -8.73
N LEU A 100 10.01 21.16 -9.77
CA LEU A 100 10.01 21.64 -11.16
C LEU A 100 9.07 22.84 -11.35
N TYR A 101 7.88 22.81 -10.74
CA TYR A 101 6.95 23.93 -10.78
C TYR A 101 7.54 25.19 -10.13
N ILE A 102 8.15 25.07 -8.95
CA ILE A 102 8.77 26.20 -8.24
C ILE A 102 9.93 26.80 -9.04
N VAL A 103 10.79 25.96 -9.63
CA VAL A 103 11.90 26.41 -10.48
C VAL A 103 11.37 27.17 -11.70
N ASN A 104 10.37 26.63 -12.39
CA ASN A 104 9.76 27.31 -13.55
C ASN A 104 9.17 28.67 -13.17
N ILE A 105 8.48 28.76 -12.03
CA ILE A 105 7.94 30.03 -11.53
C ILE A 105 9.06 31.02 -11.20
N GLN A 106 10.14 30.58 -10.55
CA GLN A 106 11.29 31.44 -10.26
C GLN A 106 11.95 31.95 -11.54
N ASP A 107 12.07 31.13 -12.58
CA ASP A 107 12.62 31.51 -13.88
C ASP A 107 11.70 32.51 -14.61
N ILE A 108 10.37 32.37 -14.50
CA ILE A 108 9.39 33.36 -14.96
C ILE A 108 9.62 34.71 -14.29
N PHE A 109 9.74 34.74 -12.97
CA PHE A 109 9.97 35.97 -12.22
C PHE A 109 11.34 36.61 -12.49
N ARG A 110 12.36 35.79 -12.81
CA ARG A 110 13.70 36.27 -13.18
C ARG A 110 13.81 36.71 -14.64
N GLY A 111 12.77 36.51 -15.45
CA GLY A 111 12.74 36.90 -16.85
C GLY A 111 13.66 36.05 -17.76
N THR A 112 14.05 34.85 -17.31
CA THR A 112 14.95 33.94 -18.04
C THR A 112 14.22 32.97 -18.98
N VAL A 113 12.89 32.97 -18.99
CA VAL A 113 12.09 32.09 -19.85
C VAL A 113 12.07 32.59 -21.29
N LYS A 114 12.72 31.84 -22.18
CA LYS A 114 12.45 31.94 -23.63
C LYS A 114 11.08 31.33 -23.89
N ALA A 115 10.22 32.02 -24.63
CA ALA A 115 8.86 31.56 -24.99
C ALA A 115 8.82 30.26 -25.83
N ASP A 116 9.98 29.73 -26.24
CA ASP A 116 10.13 28.54 -27.07
C ASP A 116 10.20 27.21 -26.27
N THR A 117 10.10 27.26 -24.94
CA THR A 117 10.26 26.06 -24.08
C THR A 117 8.93 25.37 -23.77
N VAL A 118 7.99 25.36 -24.71
CA VAL A 118 6.94 24.32 -24.72
C VAL A 118 7.59 23.08 -25.30
N HIS A 119 8.35 22.36 -24.48
CA HIS A 119 8.81 21.03 -24.88
C HIS A 119 7.56 20.18 -25.12
N SER A 120 7.28 19.90 -26.38
CA SER A 120 6.39 18.82 -26.75
C SER A 120 6.87 17.56 -26.02
N ILE A 121 5.91 16.74 -25.57
CA ILE A 121 6.13 15.47 -24.85
C ILE A 121 7.15 14.56 -25.56
N ASP A 122 7.42 14.82 -26.84
CA ASP A 122 8.42 14.18 -27.70
C ASP A 122 9.87 14.29 -27.18
N SER A 123 10.25 15.37 -26.48
CA SER A 123 11.63 15.50 -25.96
C SER A 123 11.90 14.65 -24.71
N LEU A 124 10.87 14.12 -24.05
CA LEU A 124 11.01 13.14 -22.96
C LEU A 124 11.31 11.74 -23.49
N ALA A 125 11.01 11.45 -24.77
CA ALA A 125 11.36 10.20 -25.41
C ALA A 125 12.85 10.14 -25.74
N SER A 126 13.45 11.24 -26.20
CA SER A 126 14.88 11.30 -26.56
C SER A 126 15.82 11.32 -25.35
N ILE A 127 15.44 11.94 -24.23
CA ILE A 127 16.23 11.91 -22.97
C ILE A 127 16.26 10.49 -22.37
N ARG A 128 15.27 9.65 -22.70
CA ARG A 128 15.14 8.29 -22.17
C ARG A 128 15.95 7.25 -22.94
N GLU A 129 16.39 7.54 -24.17
CA GLU A 129 17.31 6.67 -24.91
C GLU A 129 18.73 6.70 -24.30
N ASP A 130 19.19 7.85 -23.83
CA ASP A 130 20.58 8.04 -23.37
C ASP A 130 20.86 7.50 -21.95
N SER A 131 19.82 7.07 -21.23
CA SER A 131 19.94 6.43 -19.90
C SER A 131 19.80 4.90 -19.94
N LEU A 132 19.70 4.29 -21.13
CA LEU A 132 19.71 2.84 -21.27
C LEU A 132 21.14 2.33 -21.10
N LYS A 133 21.55 2.18 -19.84
CA LYS A 133 22.72 1.39 -19.46
C LYS A 133 22.66 0.06 -20.24
N GLU A 134 23.72 -0.25 -20.96
CA GLU A 134 23.81 -1.48 -21.76
C GLU A 134 23.40 -2.67 -20.89
N ARG A 135 22.37 -3.42 -21.33
CA ARG A 135 21.78 -4.47 -20.51
C ARG A 135 22.84 -5.51 -20.16
N SER A 136 22.85 -5.97 -18.92
CA SER A 136 23.77 -7.04 -18.52
C SER A 136 23.35 -8.34 -19.19
N ARG A 137 24.30 -9.17 -19.65
CA ARG A 137 24.02 -10.49 -20.26
C ARG A 137 23.07 -11.35 -19.43
N ARG A 138 23.18 -11.24 -18.09
CA ARG A 138 22.32 -12.00 -17.15
C ARG A 138 20.86 -11.53 -17.17
N GLU A 139 20.63 -10.26 -17.44
CA GLU A 139 19.29 -9.69 -17.54
C GLU A 139 18.62 -10.09 -18.86
N GLU A 140 19.37 -10.07 -19.97
CA GLU A 140 18.88 -10.55 -21.27
C GLU A 140 18.52 -12.03 -21.25
N GLU A 141 19.35 -12.87 -20.63
CA GLU A 141 19.05 -14.30 -20.45
C GLU A 141 17.78 -14.51 -19.62
N PHE A 142 17.58 -13.71 -18.57
CA PHE A 142 16.38 -13.78 -17.74
C PHE A 142 15.13 -13.37 -18.51
N LEU A 143 15.19 -12.25 -19.24
CA LEU A 143 14.08 -11.78 -20.08
C LEU A 143 13.75 -12.79 -21.17
N ARG A 144 14.76 -13.35 -21.84
CA ARG A 144 14.55 -14.36 -22.88
C ARG A 144 13.88 -15.61 -22.33
N ASN A 145 14.32 -16.10 -21.18
CA ASN A 145 13.69 -17.25 -20.52
C ASN A 145 12.25 -16.93 -20.07
N TYR A 146 12.00 -15.71 -19.60
CA TYR A 146 10.67 -15.27 -19.21
C TYR A 146 9.73 -15.15 -20.42
N GLU A 147 10.21 -14.55 -21.52
CA GLU A 147 9.48 -14.45 -22.78
C GLU A 147 9.21 -15.83 -23.41
N GLU A 148 10.18 -16.75 -23.39
CA GLU A 148 9.98 -18.12 -23.85
C GLU A 148 8.97 -18.89 -22.98
N ALA A 149 8.98 -18.67 -21.65
CA ALA A 149 8.02 -19.27 -20.73
C ALA A 149 6.59 -18.70 -20.91
N GLU A 150 6.46 -17.38 -21.11
CA GLU A 150 5.17 -16.70 -21.32
C GLU A 150 4.62 -16.90 -22.75
N LYS A 151 5.47 -17.16 -23.75
CA LYS A 151 5.05 -17.38 -25.16
C LYS A 151 4.03 -18.51 -25.31
N TYR A 152 4.09 -19.51 -24.44
CA TYR A 152 3.16 -20.64 -24.43
C TYR A 152 2.11 -20.55 -23.33
N ASN A 153 2.23 -19.58 -22.43
CA ASN A 153 1.18 -19.23 -21.48
C ASN A 153 0.13 -18.40 -22.21
N LEU A 154 -0.71 -19.09 -23.00
CA LEU A 154 -1.99 -18.57 -23.47
C LEU A 154 -2.97 -18.49 -22.28
N THR A 155 -2.58 -17.78 -21.22
CA THR A 155 -3.56 -16.92 -20.58
C THR A 155 -3.79 -15.83 -21.60
N THR A 156 -4.62 -16.11 -22.61
CA THR A 156 -5.28 -15.04 -23.33
C THR A 156 -5.73 -14.11 -22.22
N VAL A 157 -5.18 -12.90 -22.20
CA VAL A 157 -5.94 -11.76 -21.74
C VAL A 157 -7.08 -11.66 -22.76
N THR A 158 -8.00 -12.62 -22.71
CA THR A 158 -9.39 -12.31 -22.78
C THR A 158 -9.54 -11.28 -21.67
N VAL A 159 -9.30 -10.03 -22.04
CA VAL A 159 -10.31 -9.03 -21.82
C VAL A 159 -11.56 -9.58 -22.54
N GLN A 160 -12.15 -10.65 -21.99
CA GLN A 160 -13.55 -10.58 -21.65
C GLN A 160 -13.57 -9.33 -20.79
N VAL A 161 -13.69 -8.17 -21.46
CA VAL A 161 -14.47 -7.11 -20.90
C VAL A 161 -15.70 -7.88 -20.48
N GLU A 162 -15.99 -7.92 -19.19
CA GLU A 162 -17.33 -8.20 -18.70
C GLU A 162 -18.27 -7.13 -19.31
N ALA A 163 -18.39 -7.11 -20.64
CA ALA A 163 -19.50 -6.59 -21.38
C ALA A 163 -20.69 -7.56 -21.25
N MET A 164 -20.50 -8.72 -20.60
CA MET A 164 -21.58 -9.44 -19.92
C MET A 164 -21.95 -8.71 -18.63
N GLY A 165 -22.73 -7.64 -18.75
CA GLY A 165 -23.37 -7.02 -17.58
C GLY A 165 -23.74 -5.55 -17.75
N ILE A 166 -23.10 -4.84 -18.68
CA ILE A 166 -23.41 -3.42 -18.90
C ILE A 166 -24.55 -3.32 -19.93
N ASN A 167 -25.78 -3.21 -19.42
CA ASN A 167 -26.95 -2.94 -20.25
C ASN A 167 -27.14 -1.43 -20.39
N PHE A 168 -26.90 -0.90 -21.58
CA PHE A 168 -27.15 0.51 -21.88
C PHE A 168 -28.64 0.74 -22.17
N PHE A 169 -29.17 1.83 -21.65
CA PHE A 169 -30.52 2.31 -21.95
C PHE A 169 -30.46 3.36 -23.07
N CYS A 170 -31.51 3.38 -23.89
CA CYS A 170 -31.68 4.41 -24.90
C CYS A 170 -31.97 5.75 -24.21
N PRO A 171 -31.17 6.81 -24.43
CA PRO A 171 -31.31 8.07 -23.70
C PRO A 171 -32.51 8.89 -24.15
N VAL A 172 -32.88 8.82 -25.43
CA VAL A 172 -34.06 9.47 -26.00
C VAL A 172 -34.43 8.76 -27.30
N ARG A 173 -35.72 8.63 -27.62
CA ARG A 173 -36.14 8.14 -28.94
C ARG A 173 -36.21 9.32 -29.89
N GLY A 174 -35.85 9.08 -31.14
CA GLY A 174 -35.76 10.14 -32.12
C GLY A 174 -35.10 9.67 -33.40
N MET A 175 -35.02 10.58 -34.36
CA MET A 175 -34.31 10.33 -35.61
C MET A 175 -32.83 10.67 -35.43
N ILE A 176 -31.95 9.72 -35.72
CA ILE A 176 -30.51 9.97 -35.81
C ILE A 176 -30.25 10.72 -37.11
N PHE A 177 -29.63 11.89 -37.04
CA PHE A 177 -29.30 12.69 -38.23
C PHE A 177 -27.81 13.02 -38.36
N GLY A 178 -27.02 12.83 -37.29
CA GLY A 178 -25.57 12.94 -37.31
C GLY A 178 -24.94 11.67 -36.75
N HIS A 179 -24.16 10.96 -37.56
CA HIS A 179 -23.43 9.78 -37.12
C HIS A 179 -22.06 10.16 -36.55
N PHE A 180 -21.50 9.27 -35.73
CA PHE A 180 -20.13 9.38 -35.27
C PHE A 180 -19.17 9.35 -36.48
N ASP A 181 -18.27 10.32 -36.55
CA ASP A 181 -17.26 10.42 -37.59
C ASP A 181 -15.97 10.99 -36.98
N ALA A 182 -14.94 10.15 -36.91
CA ALA A 182 -13.66 10.51 -36.31
C ALA A 182 -12.83 11.46 -37.19
N ASP A 183 -13.00 11.43 -38.51
CA ASP A 183 -12.20 12.18 -39.47
C ASP A 183 -12.55 13.68 -39.43
N ILE A 184 -13.84 13.99 -39.29
CA ILE A 184 -14.33 15.35 -39.06
C ILE A 184 -14.37 15.74 -37.57
N LYS A 185 -13.82 14.89 -36.69
CA LYS A 185 -13.81 15.07 -35.22
C LYS A 185 -15.21 15.18 -34.60
N HIS A 186 -16.19 14.52 -35.19
CA HIS A 186 -17.54 14.40 -34.64
C HIS A 186 -17.65 13.14 -33.76
N TYR A 187 -17.27 13.29 -32.48
CA TYR A 187 -17.20 12.17 -31.54
C TYR A 187 -18.53 11.82 -30.84
N GLY A 188 -19.66 12.14 -31.48
CA GLY A 188 -21.00 11.97 -30.93
C GLY A 188 -22.00 11.47 -31.96
N VAL A 189 -23.21 11.22 -31.50
CA VAL A 189 -24.37 10.92 -32.36
C VAL A 189 -25.42 11.99 -32.09
N ASP A 190 -25.87 12.66 -33.14
CA ASP A 190 -26.91 13.67 -33.05
C ASP A 190 -28.28 13.03 -33.27
N ILE A 191 -29.13 13.17 -32.26
CA ILE A 191 -30.50 12.64 -32.25
C ILE A 191 -31.46 13.81 -32.19
N ALA A 192 -32.42 13.85 -33.12
CA ALA A 192 -33.56 14.76 -33.07
C ALA A 192 -34.71 14.09 -32.30
N PRO A 193 -34.97 14.47 -31.03
CA PRO A 193 -36.03 13.87 -30.24
C PRO A 193 -37.42 14.36 -30.69
N ASN A 194 -38.47 13.61 -30.34
CA ASN A 194 -39.82 14.11 -30.53
C ASN A 194 -40.12 15.26 -29.55
N PRO A 195 -41.07 16.17 -29.87
CA PRO A 195 -41.50 17.21 -28.95
C PRO A 195 -41.96 16.61 -27.61
N ASN A 196 -41.55 17.23 -26.50
CA ASN A 196 -41.85 16.81 -25.11
C ASN A 196 -41.29 15.44 -24.70
N GLU A 197 -40.27 14.92 -25.38
CA GLU A 197 -39.64 13.67 -24.98
C GLU A 197 -38.64 13.86 -23.82
N SER A 198 -38.68 12.97 -22.83
CA SER A 198 -37.79 13.02 -21.68
C SER A 198 -36.42 12.41 -22.01
N ILE A 199 -35.36 13.07 -21.54
CA ILE A 199 -33.98 12.58 -21.69
C ILE A 199 -33.62 11.75 -20.47
N LEU A 200 -33.18 10.52 -20.72
CA LEU A 200 -32.76 9.54 -19.73
C LEU A 200 -31.24 9.34 -19.80
N ALA A 201 -30.64 8.95 -18.67
CA ALA A 201 -29.24 8.53 -18.65
C ALA A 201 -29.09 7.15 -19.34
N THR A 202 -28.02 6.98 -20.12
CA THR A 202 -27.71 5.72 -20.79
C THR A 202 -27.28 4.62 -19.81
N LEU A 203 -26.77 5.01 -18.66
CA LEU A 203 -26.28 4.11 -17.62
C LEU A 203 -26.35 4.82 -16.25
N GLU A 204 -26.35 4.05 -15.17
CA GLU A 204 -26.29 4.62 -13.81
C GLU A 204 -24.95 5.34 -13.59
N GLY A 205 -24.99 6.52 -12.97
CA GLY A 205 -23.80 7.33 -12.74
C GLY A 205 -24.09 8.59 -11.93
N THR A 206 -23.06 9.37 -11.67
CA THR A 206 -23.13 10.65 -10.96
C THR A 206 -23.03 11.80 -11.95
N VAL A 207 -23.93 12.79 -11.87
CA VAL A 207 -23.82 14.01 -12.68
C VAL A 207 -22.63 14.83 -12.18
N ILE A 208 -21.64 15.04 -13.04
CA ILE A 208 -20.42 15.81 -12.74
C ILE A 208 -20.47 17.22 -13.30
N LEU A 209 -21.30 17.47 -14.31
CA LEU A 209 -21.48 18.78 -14.92
C LEU A 209 -22.94 18.95 -15.33
N SER A 210 -23.52 20.11 -15.01
CA SER A 210 -24.81 20.57 -15.52
C SER A 210 -24.68 22.07 -15.76
N THR A 211 -24.57 22.48 -17.02
CA THR A 211 -24.33 23.88 -17.39
C THR A 211 -25.03 24.25 -18.69
N TYR A 212 -25.08 25.54 -18.98
CA TYR A 212 -25.57 26.08 -20.24
C TYR A 212 -24.46 26.88 -20.92
N THR A 213 -24.28 26.67 -22.23
CA THR A 213 -23.34 27.43 -23.05
C THR A 213 -24.06 27.99 -24.27
N ALA A 214 -23.71 29.20 -24.70
CA ALA A 214 -24.34 29.85 -25.85
C ALA A 214 -24.11 29.07 -27.17
N GLN A 215 -23.00 28.34 -27.29
CA GLN A 215 -22.63 27.61 -28.50
C GLN A 215 -23.25 26.20 -28.59
N ALA A 216 -23.33 25.49 -27.46
CA ALA A 216 -23.76 24.10 -27.41
C ALA A 216 -25.07 23.86 -26.63
N GLY A 217 -25.68 24.91 -26.08
CA GLY A 217 -26.93 24.81 -25.33
C GLY A 217 -26.72 24.21 -23.93
N TYR A 218 -27.73 23.49 -23.45
CA TYR A 218 -27.65 22.77 -22.18
C TYR A 218 -26.69 21.58 -22.30
N ILE A 219 -25.85 21.37 -21.30
CA ILE A 219 -24.87 20.29 -21.26
C ILE A 219 -25.00 19.61 -19.91
N ILE A 220 -25.18 18.29 -19.95
CA ILE A 220 -25.16 17.43 -18.78
C ILE A 220 -24.06 16.40 -19.01
N SER A 221 -23.15 16.20 -18.07
CA SER A 221 -22.15 15.13 -18.12
C SER A 221 -22.30 14.20 -16.92
N ILE A 222 -22.30 12.90 -17.19
CA ILE A 222 -22.53 11.86 -16.19
C ILE A 222 -21.30 10.95 -16.16
N GLN A 223 -20.76 10.73 -14.96
CA GLN A 223 -19.68 9.79 -14.73
C GLN A 223 -20.25 8.46 -14.25
N HIS A 224 -20.04 7.40 -15.02
CA HIS A 224 -20.48 6.05 -14.69
C HIS A 224 -19.41 5.33 -13.86
N ASN A 225 -19.83 4.62 -12.81
CA ASN A 225 -18.93 3.85 -11.94
C ASN A 225 -18.81 2.42 -12.45
N ILE A 226 -18.07 2.24 -13.54
CA ILE A 226 -17.81 0.90 -14.09
C ILE A 226 -16.66 0.26 -13.28
N ASN A 227 -16.91 -0.96 -12.80
CA ASN A 227 -16.09 -1.67 -11.83
C ASN A 227 -14.59 -1.66 -12.20
N ARG A 228 -13.78 -1.13 -11.28
CA ARG A 228 -12.32 -1.23 -11.15
C ARG A 228 -11.49 -1.24 -12.45
N LEU A 229 -10.81 -0.10 -12.63
CA LEU A 229 -9.68 0.18 -13.53
C LEU A 229 -10.09 0.72 -14.91
N ARG A 230 -9.61 1.95 -15.15
CA ARG A 230 -9.65 2.76 -16.37
C ARG A 230 -10.90 3.63 -16.53
N LEU A 231 -10.71 4.87 -16.05
CA LEU A 231 -11.43 6.09 -16.44
C LEU A 231 -11.77 6.05 -17.94
N HIS A 232 -13.03 5.74 -18.26
CA HIS A 232 -13.63 6.09 -19.54
C HIS A 232 -14.60 7.24 -19.25
N TYR A 233 -14.18 8.45 -19.57
CA TYR A 233 -15.05 9.62 -19.57
C TYR A 233 -15.99 9.50 -20.76
N LEU A 234 -17.13 8.80 -20.61
CA LEU A 234 -18.24 8.90 -21.54
C LEU A 234 -19.01 10.18 -21.20
N THR A 235 -18.48 11.31 -21.64
CA THR A 235 -19.19 12.60 -21.60
C THR A 235 -20.26 12.59 -22.69
N TYR A 236 -21.50 12.29 -22.33
CA TYR A 236 -22.64 12.46 -23.24
C TYR A 236 -23.04 13.94 -23.28
N CYS A 237 -22.60 14.69 -24.29
CA CYS A 237 -23.05 16.06 -24.49
C CYS A 237 -24.43 16.06 -25.15
N PHE A 238 -25.50 16.27 -24.38
CA PHE A 238 -26.84 16.45 -24.94
C PHE A 238 -27.00 17.85 -25.53
N ARG A 239 -26.68 18.03 -26.81
CA ARG A 239 -26.95 19.30 -27.51
C ARG A 239 -28.45 19.45 -27.77
N THR A 240 -29.21 19.95 -26.81
CA THR A 240 -30.62 20.26 -27.04
C THR A 240 -30.73 21.54 -27.87
N GLY A 241 -30.92 21.40 -29.18
CA GLY A 241 -31.50 22.45 -30.01
C GLY A 241 -32.99 22.58 -29.70
N ILE A 242 -33.32 23.16 -28.53
CA ILE A 242 -34.70 23.53 -28.23
C ILE A 242 -35.03 24.71 -29.14
N TYR A 243 -35.64 24.43 -30.29
CA TYR A 243 -36.45 25.41 -30.99
C TYR A 243 -37.68 25.66 -30.10
N LEU A 244 -37.54 26.63 -29.18
CA LEU A 244 -38.69 27.25 -28.51
C LEU A 244 -39.44 28.00 -29.61
N ASN A 245 -40.41 27.32 -30.20
CA ASN A 245 -41.46 27.99 -30.94
C ASN A 245 -42.20 28.88 -29.94
N ARG A 246 -42.30 30.16 -30.28
CA ARG A 246 -43.03 31.16 -29.50
C ARG A 246 -44.51 30.81 -29.43
#